data_AF-A0A7S1LXM5-F1
#
_entry.id   AF-A0A7S1LXM5-F1
#
_cell.length_a   1.000
_cell.length_b   1.000
_cell.length_c   1.000
_cell.angle_alpha   90.00
_cell.angle_beta   90.00
_cell.angle_gamma   90.00
#
_symmetry.space_group_name_H-M   'P 1'
#
loop_
_entity.id
_entity.type
_entity.pdbx_description
1 polymer ?
#
loop_
_entity_poly.entity_id
_entity_poly.type
_entity_poly.pdbx_seq_one_letter_code
_entity_poly.pdbx_strand_id
1 'polypeptide(L)'
;NLFRFQEVISGDGEAVSVDQYFRLGEVTEFGYARKLAPNFLAEGKLQYLNSFGAAWGLMPRANAVVFLDNHDTQRGGADLTYRNGKIYELASIFMLAHPYGYPKVMSSYYFDSHDQGPPKSPVHSGGSVACGGQPSTVAANMTAAALAGGPWVCEHRWLGVANMVAWRAAASTNGVTNFQALGGDTIAFCRGNTACVALNRQSSAT
;
A
#
# COMPACT_ATOMS: atom_id res chain seq x y z
N ASN A 1 4.60 6.51 25.99
CA ASN A 1 4.03 5.20 25.57
C ASN A 1 4.74 4.70 24.33
N LEU A 2 5.11 3.42 24.31
CA LEU A 2 5.73 2.76 23.15
C LEU A 2 4.63 2.35 22.16
N PHE A 3 4.77 2.69 20.89
CA PHE A 3 3.90 2.16 19.83
C PHE A 3 4.21 0.68 19.62
N ARG A 4 3.18 -0.17 19.57
CA ARG A 4 3.30 -1.62 19.43
C ARG A 4 2.18 -2.12 18.55
N PHE A 5 2.52 -2.94 17.57
CA PHE A 5 1.53 -3.68 16.81
C PHE A 5 1.92 -5.15 16.75
N GLN A 6 0.95 -6.00 16.46
CA GLN A 6 1.07 -7.45 16.48
C GLN A 6 0.82 -7.98 15.07
N GLU A 7 1.70 -8.85 14.59
CA GLU A 7 1.44 -9.62 13.38
C GLU A 7 0.56 -10.82 13.74
N VAL A 8 -0.69 -10.78 13.32
CA VAL A 8 -1.67 -11.85 13.50
C VAL A 8 -2.35 -12.07 12.17
N ILE A 9 -2.19 -13.27 11.62
CA ILE A 9 -2.93 -13.74 10.45
C ILE A 9 -4.02 -14.67 10.98
N SER A 10 -5.28 -14.34 10.73
CA SER A 10 -6.40 -15.23 11.05
C SER A 10 -7.33 -15.37 9.85
N GLY A 11 -7.83 -16.58 9.64
CA GLY A 11 -8.88 -16.92 8.67
C GLY A 11 -10.25 -17.12 9.30
N ASP A 12 -11.29 -17.17 8.46
CA ASP A 12 -12.64 -17.54 8.90
C ASP A 12 -12.64 -18.97 9.46
N GLY A 13 -13.17 -19.14 10.66
CA GLY A 13 -13.26 -20.45 11.32
C GLY A 13 -12.00 -20.90 12.07
N GLU A 14 -10.95 -20.08 12.14
CA GLU A 14 -9.79 -20.35 12.99
C GLU A 14 -10.09 -20.03 14.47
N ALA A 15 -9.48 -20.78 15.39
CA ALA A 15 -9.68 -20.60 16.84
C ALA A 15 -9.00 -19.33 17.40
N VAL A 16 -7.98 -18.82 16.68
CA VAL A 16 -7.27 -17.59 17.00
C VAL A 16 -7.84 -16.48 16.13
N SER A 17 -8.23 -15.37 16.75
CA SER A 17 -8.83 -14.23 16.06
C SER A 17 -8.14 -12.93 16.44
N VAL A 18 -8.13 -11.95 15.51
CA VAL A 18 -7.45 -10.66 15.70
C VAL A 18 -7.94 -9.88 16.92
N ASP A 19 -9.22 -10.01 17.29
CA ASP A 19 -9.83 -9.25 18.39
C ASP A 19 -9.29 -9.64 19.77
N GLN A 20 -8.74 -10.85 19.91
CA GLN A 20 -8.08 -11.32 21.13
C GLN A 20 -6.87 -10.43 21.51
N TYR A 21 -6.32 -9.69 20.54
CA TYR A 21 -5.08 -8.94 20.67
C TYR A 21 -5.27 -7.41 20.76
N PHE A 22 -6.49 -6.88 20.56
CA PHE A 22 -6.74 -5.43 20.51
C PHE A 22 -6.37 -4.66 21.78
N ARG A 23 -6.42 -5.32 22.93
CA ARG A 23 -6.03 -4.78 24.24
C ARG A 23 -4.52 -4.63 24.44
N LEU A 24 -3.70 -5.20 23.56
CA LEU A 24 -2.24 -5.18 23.65
C LEU A 24 -1.59 -4.16 22.69
N GLY A 25 -2.34 -3.69 21.69
CA GLY A 25 -1.89 -2.77 20.66
C GLY A 25 -2.63 -3.01 19.35
N GLU A 26 -2.23 -2.30 18.29
CA GLU A 26 -2.77 -2.53 16.95
C GLU A 26 -2.37 -3.91 16.41
N VAL A 27 -3.04 -4.36 15.35
CA VAL A 27 -2.89 -5.67 14.71
C VAL A 27 -2.81 -5.50 13.20
N THR A 28 -2.00 -6.30 12.54
CA THR A 28 -1.91 -6.34 11.07
C THR A 28 -3.23 -6.74 10.43
N GLU A 29 -3.81 -5.88 9.60
CA GLU A 29 -5.05 -6.15 8.87
C GLU A 29 -4.75 -6.73 7.48
N PHE A 30 -4.50 -8.05 7.43
CA PHE A 30 -4.24 -8.77 6.17
C PHE A 30 -5.42 -8.74 5.20
N GLY A 31 -6.65 -8.51 5.69
CA GLY A 31 -7.82 -8.32 4.85
C GLY A 31 -7.76 -7.05 4.02
N TYR A 32 -6.99 -6.03 4.45
CA TYR A 32 -6.88 -4.74 3.76
C TYR A 32 -6.47 -4.91 2.30
N ALA A 33 -5.30 -5.52 2.06
CA ALA A 33 -4.77 -5.73 0.71
C ALA A 33 -5.67 -6.63 -0.13
N ARG A 34 -6.15 -7.75 0.46
CA ARG A 34 -7.03 -8.72 -0.21
C ARG A 34 -8.33 -8.10 -0.72
N LYS A 35 -8.90 -7.15 0.04
CA LYS A 35 -10.11 -6.42 -0.35
C LYS A 35 -9.82 -5.26 -1.30
N LEU A 36 -8.69 -4.59 -1.15
CA LEU A 36 -8.33 -3.42 -1.95
C LEU A 36 -7.85 -3.80 -3.36
N ALA A 37 -6.97 -4.80 -3.48
CA ALA A 37 -6.27 -5.14 -4.71
C ALA A 37 -7.17 -5.39 -5.93
N PRO A 38 -8.30 -6.13 -5.82
CA PRO A 38 -9.18 -6.37 -6.96
C PRO A 38 -9.76 -5.09 -7.59
N ASN A 39 -9.84 -4.00 -6.83
CA ASN A 39 -10.37 -2.71 -7.29
C ASN A 39 -9.33 -1.88 -8.06
N PHE A 40 -8.03 -2.14 -7.84
CA PHE A 40 -6.94 -1.47 -8.57
C PHE A 40 -6.41 -2.32 -9.73
N LEU A 41 -6.49 -3.65 -9.63
CA LEU A 41 -6.02 -4.53 -10.70
C LEU A 41 -6.96 -4.53 -11.90
N ALA A 42 -8.27 -4.56 -11.66
CA ALA A 42 -9.29 -4.48 -12.71
C ALA A 42 -9.80 -3.05 -12.89
N GLU A 43 -10.06 -2.66 -14.14
CA GLU A 43 -10.71 -1.40 -14.48
C GLU A 43 -12.20 -1.41 -14.08
N GLY A 44 -12.79 -0.21 -13.93
CA GLY A 44 -14.19 0.07 -13.61
C GLY A 44 -14.55 -0.05 -12.12
N LYS A 45 -13.58 -0.24 -11.22
CA LYS A 45 -13.85 -0.66 -9.84
C LYS A 45 -13.50 0.34 -8.75
N LEU A 46 -12.81 1.44 -9.04
CA LEU A 46 -12.48 2.44 -8.01
C LEU A 46 -13.74 3.05 -7.37
N GLN A 47 -14.86 3.11 -8.11
CA GLN A 47 -16.15 3.61 -7.61
C GLN A 47 -16.66 2.90 -6.34
N TYR A 48 -16.28 1.65 -6.10
CA TYR A 48 -16.73 0.90 -4.92
C TYR A 48 -16.01 1.34 -3.63
N LEU A 49 -14.92 2.09 -3.75
CA LEU A 49 -14.08 2.48 -2.61
C LEU A 49 -14.72 3.55 -1.69
N ASN A 50 -15.91 4.05 -2.01
CA ASN A 50 -16.62 5.05 -1.19
C ASN A 50 -16.89 4.62 0.26
N SER A 51 -16.94 3.31 0.49
CA SER A 51 -17.30 2.66 1.75
C SER A 51 -16.17 1.77 2.28
N PHE A 52 -14.98 1.83 1.66
CA PHE A 52 -13.86 0.96 1.98
C PHE A 52 -13.44 1.10 3.46
N GLY A 53 -13.20 -0.03 4.13
CA GLY A 53 -12.91 -0.08 5.56
C GLY A 53 -13.75 -1.12 6.29
N ALA A 54 -14.23 -0.78 7.48
CA ALA A 54 -14.98 -1.72 8.34
C ALA A 54 -16.27 -2.25 7.68
N ALA A 55 -16.92 -1.48 6.79
CA ALA A 55 -18.10 -1.94 6.05
C ALA A 55 -17.80 -3.12 5.11
N TRP A 56 -16.53 -3.39 4.82
CA TRP A 56 -16.06 -4.51 4.00
C TRP A 56 -15.64 -5.73 4.84
N GLY A 57 -15.99 -5.72 6.13
CA GLY A 57 -15.63 -6.78 7.09
C GLY A 57 -14.21 -6.66 7.63
N LEU A 58 -13.55 -5.52 7.43
CA LEU A 58 -12.26 -5.24 8.07
C LEU A 58 -12.47 -4.86 9.55
N MET A 59 -11.44 -5.02 10.37
CA MET A 59 -11.49 -4.71 11.80
C MET A 59 -11.75 -3.21 12.07
N PRO A 60 -12.05 -2.81 13.32
CA PRO A 60 -12.13 -1.40 13.66
C PRO A 60 -10.84 -0.66 13.29
N ARG A 61 -10.97 0.45 12.56
CA ARG A 61 -9.80 1.17 11.99
C ARG A 61 -8.74 1.55 13.03
N ALA A 62 -9.13 1.77 14.28
CA ALA A 62 -8.24 2.18 15.37
C ALA A 62 -7.29 1.05 15.81
N ASN A 63 -7.62 -0.20 15.44
CA ASN A 63 -6.85 -1.38 15.80
C ASN A 63 -5.98 -1.88 14.65
N ALA A 64 -6.08 -1.26 13.46
CA ALA A 64 -5.51 -1.82 12.23
C ALA A 64 -4.17 -1.16 11.86
N VAL A 65 -3.13 -1.98 11.66
CA VAL A 65 -1.96 -1.63 10.84
C VAL A 65 -2.19 -2.17 9.44
N VAL A 66 -2.19 -1.29 8.45
CA VAL A 66 -2.55 -1.62 7.06
C VAL A 66 -1.35 -1.51 6.14
N PHE A 67 -1.34 -2.35 5.11
CA PHE A 67 -0.28 -2.43 4.12
C PHE A 67 -0.85 -3.08 2.85
N LEU A 68 -0.22 -2.84 1.70
CA LEU A 68 -0.59 -3.51 0.44
C LEU A 68 0.09 -4.88 0.34
N ASP A 69 1.32 -4.95 0.82
CA ASP A 69 2.13 -6.15 0.96
C ASP A 69 3.01 -6.05 2.22
N ASN A 70 3.56 -7.16 2.64
CA ASN A 70 4.65 -7.23 3.59
C ASN A 70 5.77 -8.11 3.01
N HIS A 71 6.85 -8.28 3.76
CA HIS A 71 7.98 -9.07 3.30
C HIS A 71 7.65 -10.54 2.96
N ASP A 72 6.63 -11.14 3.59
CA ASP A 72 6.23 -12.52 3.30
C ASP A 72 5.30 -12.58 2.10
N THR A 73 4.22 -11.79 2.13
CA THR A 73 3.16 -11.84 1.12
C THR A 73 3.65 -11.39 -0.25
N GLN A 74 4.62 -10.47 -0.35
CA GLN A 74 5.18 -10.09 -1.65
C GLN A 74 5.92 -11.21 -2.39
N ARG A 75 6.20 -12.34 -1.71
CA ARG A 75 6.88 -13.52 -2.26
C ARG A 75 5.93 -14.65 -2.66
N GLY A 76 4.61 -14.47 -2.53
CA GLY A 76 3.66 -15.50 -2.99
C GLY A 76 2.19 -15.36 -2.57
N GLY A 77 1.82 -14.32 -1.82
CA GLY A 77 0.46 -14.15 -1.28
C GLY A 77 -0.19 -12.77 -1.47
N ALA A 78 0.53 -11.77 -1.99
CA ALA A 78 0.00 -10.44 -2.27
C ALA A 78 -0.27 -10.25 -3.77
N ASP A 79 -1.46 -9.77 -4.09
CA ASP A 79 -1.87 -9.41 -5.45
C ASP A 79 -1.23 -8.10 -5.95
N LEU A 80 -0.90 -7.21 -5.00
CA LEU A 80 -0.25 -5.93 -5.23
C LEU A 80 1.11 -5.92 -4.54
N THR A 81 2.17 -5.76 -5.32
CA THR A 81 3.56 -5.55 -4.87
C THR A 81 4.21 -4.49 -5.76
N TYR A 82 5.45 -4.12 -5.48
CA TYR A 82 6.20 -3.21 -6.36
C TYR A 82 6.17 -3.63 -7.84
N ARG A 83 6.06 -4.94 -8.12
CA ARG A 83 6.01 -5.52 -9.47
C ARG A 83 4.85 -5.04 -10.33
N ASN A 84 3.78 -4.51 -9.71
CA ASN A 84 2.65 -3.92 -10.43
C ASN A 84 2.88 -2.45 -10.84
N GLY A 85 4.08 -1.89 -10.59
CA GLY A 85 4.50 -0.57 -11.08
C GLY A 85 3.52 0.54 -10.70
N LYS A 86 3.05 1.29 -11.71
CA LYS A 86 2.06 2.39 -11.54
C LYS A 86 0.79 1.99 -10.79
N ILE A 87 0.34 0.73 -10.90
CA ILE A 87 -0.87 0.27 -10.19
C ILE A 87 -0.61 0.17 -8.69
N TYR A 88 0.58 -0.31 -8.31
CA TYR A 88 1.01 -0.33 -6.92
C TYR A 88 1.20 1.07 -6.34
N GLU A 89 1.76 1.99 -7.13
CA GLU A 89 1.86 3.41 -6.73
C GLU A 89 0.47 4.01 -6.48
N LEU A 90 -0.49 3.81 -7.38
CA LEU A 90 -1.84 4.35 -7.24
C LEU A 90 -2.56 3.79 -6.00
N ALA A 91 -2.43 2.49 -5.76
CA ALA A 91 -2.97 1.85 -4.55
C ALA A 91 -2.29 2.37 -3.27
N SER A 92 -0.98 2.66 -3.33
CA SER A 92 -0.21 3.23 -2.21
C SER A 92 -0.68 4.64 -1.89
N ILE A 93 -0.91 5.46 -2.92
CA ILE A 93 -1.49 6.80 -2.76
C ILE A 93 -2.87 6.71 -2.11
N PHE A 94 -3.73 5.79 -2.54
CA PHE A 94 -5.03 5.57 -1.89
C PHE A 94 -4.88 5.17 -0.42
N MET A 95 -4.01 4.21 -0.09
CA MET A 95 -3.76 3.79 1.29
C MET A 95 -3.31 4.95 2.19
N LEU A 96 -2.42 5.81 1.68
CA LEU A 96 -1.94 6.98 2.42
C LEU A 96 -3.00 8.07 2.52
N ALA A 97 -3.85 8.23 1.50
CA ALA A 97 -4.91 9.21 1.48
C ALA A 97 -6.11 8.83 2.37
N HIS A 98 -6.46 7.55 2.43
CA HIS A 98 -7.63 7.03 3.11
C HIS A 98 -7.45 6.99 4.65
N PRO A 99 -8.47 7.36 5.46
CA PRO A 99 -8.34 7.45 6.92
C PRO A 99 -8.36 6.11 7.67
N TYR A 100 -8.42 4.98 6.97
CA TYR A 100 -8.54 3.66 7.59
C TYR A 100 -7.16 3.14 8.01
N GLY A 101 -7.01 2.79 9.29
CA GLY A 101 -5.80 2.17 9.84
C GLY A 101 -4.58 3.08 9.90
N TYR A 102 -3.52 2.51 10.47
CA TYR A 102 -2.16 3.04 10.46
C TYR A 102 -1.38 2.45 9.27
N PRO A 103 -1.05 3.23 8.23
CA PRO A 103 -0.43 2.69 7.03
C PRO A 103 1.06 2.40 7.23
N LYS A 104 1.48 1.24 6.77
CA LYS A 104 2.88 0.79 6.68
C LYS A 104 3.24 0.66 5.19
N VAL A 105 4.18 1.47 4.75
CA VAL A 105 4.73 1.43 3.38
C VAL A 105 5.87 0.42 3.32
N MET A 106 5.78 -0.55 2.41
CA MET A 106 6.86 -1.49 2.16
C MET A 106 7.99 -0.81 1.37
N SER A 107 9.23 -1.23 1.62
CA SER A 107 10.39 -0.82 0.84
C SER A 107 11.28 -2.03 0.58
N SER A 108 11.37 -2.43 -0.68
CA SER A 108 11.83 -3.75 -1.08
C SER A 108 13.18 -3.71 -1.80
N TYR A 109 13.67 -4.91 -2.13
CA TYR A 109 14.74 -5.17 -3.08
C TYR A 109 14.22 -6.15 -4.14
N TYR A 110 14.86 -6.18 -5.32
CA TYR A 110 14.49 -7.14 -6.36
C TYR A 110 14.98 -8.54 -6.01
N PHE A 111 14.10 -9.53 -6.15
CA PHE A 111 14.39 -10.95 -5.97
C PHE A 111 13.81 -11.78 -7.10
N ASP A 112 14.35 -12.97 -7.33
CA ASP A 112 13.93 -13.89 -8.40
C ASP A 112 13.40 -15.23 -7.84
N SER A 113 13.51 -15.44 -6.52
CA SER A 113 12.98 -16.60 -5.82
C SER A 113 12.49 -16.23 -4.41
N HIS A 114 11.64 -17.09 -3.86
CA HIS A 114 11.04 -16.91 -2.54
C HIS A 114 12.09 -16.71 -1.44
N ASP A 115 13.13 -17.57 -1.41
CA ASP A 115 14.13 -17.61 -0.34
C ASP A 115 15.34 -16.70 -0.58
N GLN A 116 15.28 -15.83 -1.60
CA GLN A 116 16.40 -14.95 -1.91
C GLN A 116 16.53 -13.82 -0.87
N GLY A 117 17.68 -13.83 -0.19
CA GLY A 117 18.11 -12.76 0.71
C GLY A 117 18.38 -11.43 0.01
N PRO A 118 18.68 -10.38 0.80
CA PRO A 118 18.90 -9.03 0.26
C PRO A 118 20.16 -8.94 -0.60
N PRO A 119 20.27 -7.88 -1.45
CA PRO A 119 21.50 -7.58 -2.18
C PRO A 119 22.69 -7.41 -1.23
N LYS A 120 23.87 -7.88 -1.65
CA LYS A 120 25.12 -7.69 -0.89
C LYS A 120 25.61 -6.24 -0.90
N SER A 121 25.19 -5.45 -1.89
CA SER A 121 25.53 -4.04 -1.96
C SER A 121 24.63 -3.21 -1.04
N PRO A 122 25.19 -2.30 -0.24
CA PRO A 122 24.38 -1.46 0.64
C PRO A 122 23.50 -0.51 -0.17
N VAL A 123 22.34 -0.15 0.39
CA VAL A 123 21.44 0.84 -0.22
C VAL A 123 22.05 2.25 -0.21
N HIS A 124 22.92 2.55 0.75
CA HIS A 124 23.66 3.81 0.85
C HIS A 124 25.15 3.57 0.61
N SER A 125 25.74 4.31 -0.34
CA SER A 125 27.19 4.24 -0.61
C SER A 125 27.71 5.58 -1.10
N GLY A 126 28.70 6.16 -0.40
CA GLY A 126 29.41 7.37 -0.85
C GLY A 126 28.53 8.60 -1.11
N GLY A 127 27.43 8.76 -0.37
CA GLY A 127 26.45 9.85 -0.58
C GLY A 127 25.39 9.57 -1.65
N SER A 128 25.54 8.47 -2.39
CA SER A 128 24.55 7.98 -3.34
C SER A 128 23.62 6.95 -2.71
N VAL A 129 22.41 6.85 -3.24
CA VAL A 129 21.43 5.83 -2.84
C VAL A 129 21.18 4.91 -4.03
N ALA A 130 21.38 3.60 -3.85
CA ALA A 130 21.24 2.57 -4.88
C ALA A 130 19.78 2.14 -5.10
N CYS A 131 18.88 3.13 -5.17
CA CYS A 131 17.45 2.95 -5.42
C CYS A 131 17.16 3.07 -6.92
N GLY A 132 16.78 1.96 -7.54
CA GLY A 132 16.59 1.89 -8.99
C GLY A 132 15.15 1.78 -9.46
N GLY A 133 14.20 1.53 -8.55
CA GLY A 133 12.80 1.37 -8.92
C GLY A 133 12.12 2.70 -9.25
N GLN A 134 11.45 2.76 -10.41
CA GLN A 134 10.43 3.76 -10.69
C GLN A 134 9.11 3.06 -11.05
N PRO A 135 7.95 3.59 -10.65
CA PRO A 135 6.65 3.00 -10.99
C PRO A 135 6.47 2.77 -12.49
N SER A 136 7.08 3.62 -13.33
CA SER A 136 7.01 3.55 -14.79
C SER A 136 7.94 2.51 -15.42
N THR A 137 8.97 2.08 -14.70
CA THR A 137 9.96 1.12 -15.22
C THR A 137 9.80 -0.26 -14.62
N VAL A 138 9.29 -0.35 -13.39
CA VAL A 138 9.12 -1.63 -12.69
C VAL A 138 8.00 -2.47 -13.29
N ALA A 139 8.28 -3.75 -13.55
CA ALA A 139 7.35 -4.71 -14.12
C ALA A 139 7.48 -6.11 -13.49
N ALA A 140 6.48 -6.97 -13.75
CA ALA A 140 6.32 -8.30 -13.14
C ALA A 140 7.60 -9.14 -13.08
N ASN A 141 8.33 -9.21 -14.18
CA ASN A 141 9.48 -10.09 -14.36
C ASN A 141 10.83 -9.34 -14.28
N MET A 142 10.84 -8.14 -13.68
CA MET A 142 12.11 -7.44 -13.46
C MET A 142 12.95 -8.12 -12.39
N THR A 143 14.21 -8.39 -12.76
CA THR A 143 15.26 -8.88 -11.88
C THR A 143 16.14 -7.73 -11.40
N ALA A 144 16.95 -7.95 -10.37
CA ALA A 144 17.89 -6.94 -9.88
C ALA A 144 18.89 -6.47 -10.96
N ALA A 145 19.25 -7.35 -11.90
CA ALA A 145 20.13 -7.03 -13.01
C ALA A 145 19.47 -6.15 -14.08
N ALA A 146 18.13 -6.11 -14.12
CA ALA A 146 17.37 -5.40 -15.15
C ALA A 146 17.25 -3.89 -14.91
N LEU A 147 17.73 -3.36 -13.77
CA LEU A 147 17.60 -1.94 -13.43
C LEU A 147 18.93 -1.21 -13.35
N ALA A 148 19.03 -0.16 -14.16
CA ALA A 148 20.18 0.74 -14.19
C ALA A 148 20.44 1.44 -12.84
N GLY A 149 19.42 1.57 -11.97
CA GLY A 149 19.53 2.28 -10.69
C GLY A 149 19.83 1.41 -9.46
N GLY A 150 20.06 0.11 -9.64
CA GLY A 150 20.52 -0.79 -8.58
C GLY A 150 19.45 -1.78 -8.06
N PRO A 151 19.85 -2.67 -7.13
CA PRO A 151 19.03 -3.82 -6.75
C PRO A 151 17.96 -3.51 -5.68
N TRP A 152 17.87 -2.25 -5.22
CA TRP A 152 16.87 -1.80 -4.26
C TRP A 152 15.71 -1.09 -4.97
N VAL A 153 14.47 -1.45 -4.61
CA VAL A 153 13.25 -0.91 -5.22
C VAL A 153 12.96 0.50 -4.70
N CYS A 154 12.99 0.64 -3.37
CA CYS A 154 12.75 1.91 -2.66
C CYS A 154 11.41 2.59 -2.97
N GLU A 155 10.30 1.86 -2.86
CA GLU A 155 8.93 2.34 -3.07
C GLU A 155 8.62 3.58 -2.23
N HIS A 156 9.19 3.67 -1.02
CA HIS A 156 9.09 4.85 -0.14
C HIS A 156 9.66 6.14 -0.74
N ARG A 157 10.46 6.05 -1.83
CA ARG A 157 11.03 7.19 -2.58
C ARG A 157 10.33 7.46 -3.90
N TRP A 158 9.40 6.62 -4.33
CA TRP A 158 8.58 6.92 -5.50
C TRP A 158 7.85 8.24 -5.22
N LEU A 159 7.91 9.18 -6.15
CA LEU A 159 7.49 10.56 -5.89
C LEU A 159 6.04 10.63 -5.42
N GLY A 160 5.15 9.83 -6.02
CA GLY A 160 3.75 9.73 -5.60
C GLY A 160 3.60 9.22 -4.16
N VAL A 161 4.38 8.23 -3.75
CA VAL A 161 4.34 7.66 -2.39
C VAL A 161 4.96 8.61 -1.36
N ALA A 162 6.14 9.14 -1.64
CA ALA A 162 6.90 9.99 -0.72
C ALA A 162 6.13 11.28 -0.37
N ASN A 163 5.54 11.94 -1.37
CA ASN A 163 4.77 13.17 -1.15
C ASN A 163 3.49 12.92 -0.34
N MET A 164 2.94 11.70 -0.42
CA MET A 164 1.74 11.34 0.31
C MET A 164 1.95 11.19 1.82
N VAL A 165 3.20 11.10 2.30
CA VAL A 165 3.51 11.16 3.74
C VAL A 165 3.15 12.53 4.31
N ALA A 166 3.61 13.60 3.67
CA ALA A 166 3.28 14.97 4.08
C ALA A 166 1.80 15.29 3.83
N TRP A 167 1.23 14.82 2.71
CA TRP A 167 -0.20 14.94 2.43
C TRP A 167 -1.04 14.32 3.55
N ARG A 168 -0.70 13.09 4.00
CA ARG A 168 -1.42 12.41 5.08
C ARG A 168 -1.30 13.16 6.40
N ALA A 169 -0.14 13.72 6.70
CA ALA A 169 0.05 14.55 7.89
C ALA A 169 -0.87 15.78 7.87
N ALA A 170 -1.00 16.46 6.72
CA ALA A 170 -1.91 17.60 6.53
C ALA A 170 -3.40 17.20 6.60
N ALA A 171 -3.75 16.00 6.12
CA ALA A 171 -5.09 15.44 6.23
C ALA A 171 -5.49 15.07 7.68
N SER A 172 -4.51 14.79 8.55
CA SER A 172 -4.69 14.45 9.96
C SER A 172 -5.72 13.31 10.16
N THR A 173 -6.58 13.40 11.17
CA THR A 173 -7.58 12.39 11.54
C THR A 173 -8.92 12.56 10.83
N ASN A 174 -9.06 13.53 9.91
CA ASN A 174 -10.31 13.88 9.24
C ASN A 174 -10.95 12.66 8.54
N GLY A 175 -12.28 12.58 8.46
CA GLY A 175 -12.95 11.54 7.65
C GLY A 175 -12.82 11.79 6.15
N VAL A 176 -13.27 10.83 5.33
CA VAL A 176 -13.48 11.06 3.88
C VAL A 176 -14.69 11.99 3.70
N THR A 177 -14.54 13.00 2.85
CA THR A 177 -15.61 13.92 2.43
C THR A 177 -15.57 14.08 0.91
N ASN A 178 -16.68 14.53 0.31
CA ASN A 178 -16.76 14.85 -1.12
C ASN A 178 -16.30 13.71 -2.05
N PHE A 179 -16.62 12.46 -1.72
CA PHE A 179 -16.28 11.33 -2.58
C PHE A 179 -17.07 11.42 -3.89
N GLN A 180 -16.36 11.38 -5.01
CA GLN A 180 -16.91 11.36 -6.36
C GLN A 180 -16.29 10.20 -7.13
N ALA A 181 -17.10 9.56 -7.98
CA ALA A 181 -16.64 8.56 -8.93
C ALA A 181 -17.09 8.96 -10.33
N LEU A 182 -16.18 8.86 -11.30
CA LEU A 182 -16.38 9.20 -12.70
C LEU A 182 -15.92 8.02 -13.55
N GLY A 183 -16.83 7.43 -14.32
CA GLY A 183 -16.51 6.34 -15.26
C GLY A 183 -15.93 5.07 -14.62
N GLY A 184 -16.15 4.83 -13.32
CA GLY A 184 -15.69 3.64 -12.60
C GLY A 184 -14.20 3.64 -12.21
N ASP A 185 -13.33 4.25 -13.01
CA ASP A 185 -11.86 4.26 -12.84
C ASP A 185 -11.27 5.58 -12.34
N THR A 186 -12.08 6.64 -12.29
CA THR A 186 -11.65 7.90 -11.70
C THR A 186 -12.42 8.14 -10.42
N ILE A 187 -11.71 8.40 -9.33
CA ILE A 187 -12.30 8.83 -8.06
C ILE A 187 -11.61 10.09 -7.56
N ALA A 188 -12.36 10.93 -6.85
CA ALA A 188 -11.82 12.03 -6.10
C ALA A 188 -12.45 12.07 -4.72
N PHE A 189 -11.69 12.46 -3.70
CA PHE A 189 -12.21 12.70 -2.37
C PHE A 189 -11.31 13.64 -1.58
N CYS A 190 -11.87 14.18 -0.50
CA CYS A 190 -11.17 15.04 0.43
C CYS A 190 -11.10 14.40 1.83
N ARG A 191 -10.21 14.93 2.66
CA ARG A 191 -10.08 14.63 4.08
C ARG A 191 -10.47 15.88 4.87
N GLY A 192 -11.78 16.06 5.07
CA GLY A 192 -12.32 17.32 5.55
C GLY A 192 -12.07 18.44 4.55
N ASN A 193 -11.58 19.59 5.01
CA ASN A 193 -11.28 20.77 4.18
C ASN A 193 -9.76 20.99 3.99
N THR A 194 -8.90 20.05 4.38
CA THR A 194 -7.44 20.26 4.43
C THR A 194 -6.68 19.67 3.26
N ALA A 195 -7.14 18.54 2.72
CA ALA A 195 -6.44 17.85 1.65
C ALA A 195 -7.43 17.10 0.76
N CYS A 196 -7.24 17.17 -0.56
CA CYS A 196 -8.01 16.43 -1.55
C CYS A 196 -7.07 15.67 -2.49
N VAL A 197 -7.56 14.56 -3.04
CA VAL A 197 -6.84 13.71 -3.99
C VAL A 197 -7.80 13.27 -5.09
N ALA A 198 -7.26 13.13 -6.29
CA ALA A 198 -7.92 12.49 -7.42
C ALA A 198 -7.03 11.35 -7.92
N LEU A 199 -7.65 10.21 -8.24
CA LEU A 199 -7.00 9.00 -8.72
C LEU A 199 -7.68 8.59 -10.01
N ASN A 200 -6.91 8.36 -11.06
CA ASN A 200 -7.38 7.77 -12.30
C ASN A 200 -6.59 6.49 -12.58
N ARG A 201 -7.31 5.36 -12.65
CA ARG A 201 -6.76 4.04 -12.97
C ARG A 201 -6.77 3.73 -14.47
N GLN A 202 -7.48 4.48 -15.31
CA GLN A 202 -7.59 4.16 -16.74
C GLN A 202 -6.20 3.95 -17.37
N SER A 203 -6.10 2.94 -18.23
CA SER A 203 -4.88 2.65 -19.00
C SER A 203 -4.52 3.74 -20.02
N SER A 204 -5.46 4.63 -20.35
CA SER A 204 -5.27 5.83 -21.18
C SER A 204 -6.00 7.03 -20.58
N ALA A 205 -5.36 8.21 -20.60
CA ALA A 205 -6.03 9.45 -20.22
C ALA A 205 -7.05 9.85 -21.29
N THR A 206 -8.30 10.06 -20.88
CA THR A 206 -9.36 10.70 -21.69
C THR A 206 -9.76 12.03 -21.09
#